data_AF-A0A1S2QRP4-F1
#
_entry.id   AF-A0A1S2QRP4-F1
#
_cell.length_a   1.000
_cell.length_b   1.000
_cell.length_c   1.000
_cell.angle_alpha   90.00
_cell.angle_beta   90.00
_cell.angle_gamma   90.00
#
_symmetry.space_group_name_H-M   'P 1'
#
loop_
_entity.id
_entity.type
_entity.pdbx_description
1 polymer ?
#
loop_
_entity_poly.entity_id
_entity_poly.type
_entity_poly.pdbx_seq_one_letter_code
_entity_poly.pdbx_strand_id
1 'polypeptide(L)'
;MDFPAFTEAAPLTALEIEALRSLYTTLQDLRHEYESARALSHRFYRLEETAQVYTHGRALTHHPDALHRLGILSDRYERGVGMLAWRHASAATVLGISILDRLVGGRPAMTAAAITALCEEPTLGRLREALSIPCTDLLVAREPDFRDRYEDARRGLLRSVEGVVENAAQIGDGVPEDAAELWAGRLSQFDRLDTDPLYDGILGPLLPFADHFPNEVDWYLRQSRKGALPQPI
;
A
#
# COMPACT_ATOMS: atom_id res chain seq x y z
N MET A 1 1.60 7.97 -14.37
CA MET A 1 0.24 8.06 -14.94
C MET A 1 -0.36 9.35 -14.44
N ASP A 2 -1.25 9.98 -15.20
CA ASP A 2 -1.92 11.19 -14.75
C ASP A 2 -3.22 10.82 -14.03
N PHE A 3 -3.63 11.64 -13.06
CA PHE A 3 -4.91 11.45 -12.38
C PHE A 3 -6.07 11.69 -13.36
N PRO A 4 -7.07 10.79 -13.44
CA PRO A 4 -8.18 10.94 -14.39
C PRO A 4 -8.99 12.23 -14.21
N ALA A 5 -9.42 12.81 -15.32
CA ALA A 5 -10.31 13.96 -15.33
C ALA A 5 -11.76 13.51 -15.11
N PHE A 6 -12.23 13.51 -13.85
CA PHE A 6 -13.63 13.30 -13.52
C PHE A 6 -14.46 14.56 -13.86
N THR A 7 -14.81 14.74 -15.14
CA THR A 7 -15.43 15.99 -15.65
C THR A 7 -16.94 16.08 -15.43
N GLU A 8 -17.62 14.99 -15.08
CA GLU A 8 -19.08 14.97 -14.89
C GLU A 8 -19.41 14.17 -13.62
N ALA A 9 -19.77 14.88 -12.55
CA ALA A 9 -19.87 14.39 -11.16
C ALA A 9 -21.15 13.60 -10.83
N ALA A 10 -21.53 12.67 -11.72
CA ALA A 10 -22.45 11.58 -11.37
C ALA A 10 -21.81 10.28 -11.84
N PRO A 11 -21.65 9.27 -10.96
CA PRO A 11 -22.11 9.06 -9.58
C PRO A 11 -21.04 9.26 -8.45
N LEU A 12 -19.95 9.97 -8.72
CA LEU A 12 -18.94 10.32 -7.68
C LEU A 12 -19.22 11.70 -7.08
N THR A 13 -19.04 11.84 -5.78
CA THR A 13 -19.06 13.14 -5.09
C THR A 13 -17.72 13.87 -5.25
N ALA A 14 -17.73 15.19 -5.09
CA ALA A 14 -16.51 16.00 -5.12
C ALA A 14 -15.49 15.53 -4.07
N LEU A 15 -15.94 15.13 -2.88
CA LEU A 15 -15.08 14.68 -1.79
C LEU A 15 -14.44 13.32 -2.07
N GLU A 16 -15.13 12.39 -2.73
CA GLU A 16 -14.52 11.13 -3.16
C GLU A 16 -13.44 11.35 -4.22
N ILE A 17 -13.68 12.26 -5.16
CA ILE A 17 -12.69 12.64 -6.18
C ILE A 17 -11.48 13.31 -5.52
N GLU A 18 -11.71 14.20 -4.56
CA GLU A 18 -10.65 14.87 -3.80
C GLU A 18 -9.82 13.88 -3.00
N ALA A 19 -10.46 12.96 -2.28
CA ALA A 19 -9.78 11.92 -1.51
C ALA A 19 -8.94 11.00 -2.40
N LEU A 20 -9.49 10.54 -3.53
CA LEU A 20 -8.74 9.74 -4.51
C LEU A 20 -7.55 10.52 -5.05
N ARG A 21 -7.71 11.80 -5.39
CA ARG A 21 -6.63 12.65 -5.92
C ARG A 21 -5.53 12.88 -4.89
N SER A 22 -5.92 13.18 -3.66
CA SER A 22 -5.00 13.43 -2.55
C SER A 22 -4.14 12.21 -2.27
N LEU A 23 -4.76 11.03 -2.10
CA LEU A 23 -4.03 9.78 -1.90
C LEU A 23 -3.19 9.40 -3.12
N TYR A 24 -3.71 9.56 -4.34
CA TYR A 24 -2.97 9.25 -5.55
C TYR A 24 -1.69 10.08 -5.69
N THR A 25 -1.79 11.40 -5.50
CA THR A 25 -0.63 12.30 -5.60
C THR A 25 0.40 11.97 -4.53
N THR A 26 -0.06 11.80 -3.29
CA THR A 26 0.80 11.42 -2.15
C THR A 26 1.50 10.09 -2.39
N LEU A 27 0.79 9.11 -2.96
CA LEU A 27 1.32 7.79 -3.25
C LEU A 27 2.39 7.82 -4.34
N GLN A 28 2.21 8.65 -5.38
CA GLN A 28 3.25 8.84 -6.39
C GLN A 28 4.52 9.41 -5.75
N ASP A 29 4.42 10.47 -4.95
CA ASP A 29 5.58 11.07 -4.30
C ASP A 29 6.29 10.08 -3.36
N LEU A 30 5.51 9.37 -2.53
CA LEU A 30 6.05 8.38 -1.58
C LEU A 30 6.66 7.17 -2.29
N ARG A 31 6.14 6.74 -3.43
CA ARG A 31 6.75 5.64 -4.21
C ARG A 31 8.15 6.02 -4.69
N HIS A 32 8.30 7.21 -5.29
CA HIS A 32 9.61 7.66 -5.76
C HIS A 32 10.60 7.86 -4.60
N GLU A 33 10.12 8.40 -3.48
CA GLU A 33 10.96 8.58 -2.30
C GLU A 33 11.37 7.23 -1.69
N TYR A 34 10.45 6.27 -1.63
CA TYR A 34 10.74 4.94 -1.12
C TYR A 34 11.75 4.20 -1.99
N GLU A 35 11.60 4.25 -3.32
CA GLU A 35 12.59 3.68 -4.26
C GLU A 35 13.98 4.33 -4.09
N SER A 36 14.02 5.64 -3.88
CA SER A 36 15.25 6.39 -3.62
C SER A 36 15.90 5.96 -2.29
N ALA A 37 15.10 5.85 -1.22
CA ALA A 37 15.57 5.43 0.09
C ALA A 37 16.12 3.99 0.07
N ARG A 38 15.43 3.05 -0.59
CA ARG A 38 15.91 1.68 -0.80
C ARG A 38 17.24 1.62 -1.53
N ALA A 39 17.38 2.40 -2.60
CA ALA A 39 18.62 2.44 -3.37
C ALA A 39 19.80 2.96 -2.53
N LEU A 40 19.53 3.95 -1.67
CA LEU A 40 20.49 4.50 -0.71
C LEU A 40 20.92 3.46 0.33
N SER A 41 19.96 2.77 0.95
CA SER A 41 20.19 1.72 1.94
C SER A 41 21.02 0.56 1.37
N HIS A 42 20.62 0.02 0.21
CA HIS A 42 21.36 -1.03 -0.48
C HIS A 42 22.80 -0.62 -0.82
N ARG A 43 23.01 0.63 -1.23
CA ARG A 43 24.35 1.15 -1.52
C ARG A 43 25.22 1.15 -0.27
N PHE A 44 24.71 1.57 0.88
CA PHE A 44 25.51 1.61 2.10
C PHE A 44 25.80 0.24 2.68
N TYR A 45 24.86 -0.70 2.58
CA TYR A 45 25.12 -2.10 2.90
C TYR A 45 26.34 -2.63 2.13
N ARG A 46 26.40 -2.40 0.81
CA ARG A 46 27.54 -2.80 -0.03
C ARG A 46 28.85 -2.09 0.32
N LEU A 47 28.79 -0.80 0.63
CA LEU A 47 29.98 -0.04 1.01
C LEU A 47 30.54 -0.52 2.36
N GLU A 48 29.67 -0.84 3.31
CA GLU A 48 30.06 -1.39 4.61
C GLU A 48 30.73 -2.75 4.45
N GLU A 49 30.13 -3.70 3.72
CA GLU A 49 30.73 -5.01 3.39
C GLU A 49 32.13 -4.83 2.80
N THR A 50 32.26 -3.92 1.84
CA THR A 50 33.53 -3.64 1.15
C THR A 50 34.58 -3.07 2.11
N ALA A 51 34.19 -2.13 2.98
CA ALA A 51 35.10 -1.51 3.93
C ALA A 51 35.59 -2.51 4.99
N GLN A 52 34.71 -3.40 5.47
CA GLN A 52 35.08 -4.46 6.42
C GLN A 52 36.19 -5.36 5.87
N VAL A 53 36.14 -5.70 4.58
CA VAL A 53 37.20 -6.50 3.91
C VAL A 53 38.54 -5.75 3.89
N TYR A 54 38.55 -4.46 3.54
CA TYR A 54 39.79 -3.68 3.44
C TYR A 54 40.45 -3.37 4.79
N THR A 55 39.66 -3.32 5.86
CA THR A 55 40.16 -3.07 7.22
C THR A 55 40.38 -4.33 8.03
N HIS A 56 40.16 -5.52 7.46
CA HIS A 56 40.38 -6.78 8.16
C HIS A 56 41.84 -6.90 8.64
N GLY A 57 42.03 -7.16 9.94
CA GLY A 57 43.34 -7.24 10.56
C GLY A 57 44.07 -5.90 10.75
N ARG A 58 43.44 -4.75 10.47
CA ARG A 58 44.00 -3.42 10.74
C ARG A 58 43.56 -2.88 12.08
N ALA A 59 44.42 -2.09 12.73
CA ALA A 59 44.15 -1.49 14.03
C ALA A 59 43.22 -0.25 13.98
N LEU A 60 43.10 0.40 12.82
CA LEU A 60 42.27 1.60 12.63
C LEU A 60 40.95 1.22 11.94
N THR A 61 39.82 1.52 12.60
CA THR A 61 38.46 1.16 12.15
C THR A 61 37.61 2.38 11.76
N HIS A 62 38.19 3.57 11.69
CA HIS A 62 37.42 4.81 11.46
C HIS A 62 36.56 4.79 10.19
N HIS A 63 37.04 4.16 9.11
CA HIS A 63 36.31 4.08 7.84
C HIS A 63 35.08 3.15 7.91
N PRO A 64 35.19 1.86 8.30
CA PRO A 64 34.03 0.99 8.46
C PRO A 64 33.07 1.51 9.54
N ASP A 65 33.57 2.10 10.64
CA ASP A 65 32.71 2.67 11.69
C ASP A 65 31.85 3.83 11.16
N ALA A 66 32.42 4.70 10.32
CA ALA A 66 31.69 5.79 9.69
C ALA A 66 30.64 5.29 8.69
N LEU A 67 30.97 4.27 7.90
CA LEU A 67 30.04 3.67 6.94
C LEU A 67 28.91 2.91 7.63
N HIS A 68 29.21 2.18 8.71
CA HIS A 68 28.20 1.53 9.54
C HIS A 68 27.19 2.53 10.12
N ARG A 69 27.67 3.65 10.69
CA ARG A 69 26.78 4.73 11.18
C ARG A 69 25.92 5.32 10.06
N LEU A 70 26.46 5.47 8.86
CA LEU A 70 25.72 5.97 7.70
C LEU A 70 24.69 4.96 7.19
N GLY A 71 25.00 3.66 7.28
CA GLY A 71 24.07 2.55 7.07
C GLY A 71 22.86 2.64 8.00
N ILE A 72 23.09 2.77 9.31
CA ILE A 72 22.02 2.93 10.32
C ILE A 72 21.12 4.14 10.02
N LEU A 73 21.71 5.28 9.61
CA LEU A 73 20.92 6.47 9.26
C LEU A 73 20.07 6.26 8.01
N SER A 74 20.60 5.53 7.03
CA SER A 74 19.91 5.25 5.78
C SER A 74 18.79 4.24 5.96
N ASP A 75 19.00 3.22 6.80
CA ASP A 75 17.99 2.24 7.20
C ASP A 75 16.80 2.92 7.91
N ARG A 76 17.07 3.81 8.88
CA ARG A 76 16.01 4.59 9.54
C ARG A 76 15.24 5.48 8.58
N TYR A 77 15.92 6.05 7.59
CA TYR A 77 15.28 6.85 6.56
C TYR A 77 14.36 6.02 5.67
N GLU A 78 14.88 4.90 5.14
CA GLU A 78 14.10 3.93 4.37
C GLU A 78 12.88 3.47 5.16
N ARG A 79 13.05 3.16 6.45
CA ARG A 79 11.97 2.71 7.32
C ARG A 79 10.87 3.74 7.51
N GLY A 80 11.26 5.00 7.77
CA GLY A 80 10.32 6.10 7.91
C GLY A 80 9.50 6.33 6.63
N VAL A 81 10.17 6.33 5.48
CA VAL A 81 9.51 6.49 4.17
C VAL A 81 8.63 5.29 3.84
N GLY A 82 9.10 4.07 4.09
CA GLY A 82 8.34 2.84 3.87
C GLY A 82 7.06 2.78 4.69
N MET A 83 7.10 3.21 5.96
CA MET A 83 5.90 3.29 6.80
C MET A 83 4.89 4.33 6.30
N LEU A 84 5.36 5.49 5.84
CA LEU A 84 4.49 6.50 5.22
C LEU A 84 3.85 5.95 3.93
N ALA A 85 4.64 5.30 3.09
CA ALA A 85 4.18 4.67 1.86
C ALA A 85 3.13 3.59 2.16
N TRP A 86 3.37 2.72 3.14
CA TRP A 86 2.41 1.72 3.60
C TRP A 86 1.07 2.33 4.00
N ARG A 87 1.08 3.35 4.87
CA ARG A 87 -0.14 4.00 5.35
C ARG A 87 -0.99 4.52 4.21
N HIS A 88 -0.39 5.18 3.24
CA HIS A 88 -1.12 5.77 2.11
C HIS A 88 -1.51 4.73 1.06
N ALA A 89 -0.66 3.73 0.80
CA ALA A 89 -0.96 2.66 -0.15
C ALA A 89 -2.13 1.78 0.33
N SER A 90 -2.13 1.42 1.60
CA SER A 90 -3.21 0.64 2.23
C SER A 90 -4.51 1.45 2.28
N ALA A 91 -4.47 2.72 2.67
CA ALA A 91 -5.62 3.62 2.62
C ALA A 91 -6.19 3.77 1.19
N ALA A 92 -5.32 4.03 0.20
CA ALA A 92 -5.70 4.16 -1.20
C ALA A 92 -6.34 2.88 -1.74
N THR A 93 -5.82 1.71 -1.34
CA THR A 93 -6.38 0.41 -1.70
C THR A 93 -7.79 0.24 -1.14
N VAL A 94 -7.99 0.46 0.16
CA VAL A 94 -9.30 0.29 0.80
C VAL A 94 -10.31 1.32 0.25
N LEU A 95 -9.90 2.58 0.06
CA LEU A 95 -10.75 3.61 -0.53
C LEU A 95 -11.15 3.24 -1.97
N GLY A 96 -10.18 2.87 -2.80
CA GLY A 96 -10.39 2.51 -4.20
C GLY A 96 -11.34 1.33 -4.38
N ILE A 97 -11.12 0.26 -3.61
CA ILE A 97 -12.02 -0.91 -3.57
C ILE A 97 -13.41 -0.50 -3.08
N SER A 98 -13.51 0.27 -2.00
CA SER A 98 -14.82 0.69 -1.46
C SER A 98 -15.62 1.53 -2.47
N ILE A 99 -14.94 2.41 -3.22
CA ILE A 99 -15.56 3.21 -4.28
C ILE A 99 -16.02 2.29 -5.42
N LEU A 100 -15.17 1.39 -5.92
CA LEU A 100 -15.57 0.48 -6.99
C LEU A 100 -16.73 -0.43 -6.57
N ASP A 101 -16.66 -1.05 -5.40
CA ASP A 101 -17.70 -1.93 -4.88
C ASP A 101 -19.05 -1.21 -4.78
N ARG A 102 -19.07 0.04 -4.26
CA ARG A 102 -20.32 0.82 -4.23
C ARG A 102 -20.82 1.20 -5.62
N LEU A 103 -19.93 1.46 -6.57
CA LEU A 103 -20.29 1.85 -7.93
C LEU A 103 -20.88 0.68 -8.71
N VAL A 104 -20.29 -0.51 -8.57
CA VAL A 104 -20.80 -1.75 -9.16
C VAL A 104 -22.13 -2.13 -8.51
N GLY A 105 -22.22 -2.06 -7.18
CA GLY A 105 -23.45 -2.38 -6.45
C GLY A 105 -24.55 -1.31 -6.53
N GLY A 106 -24.36 -0.22 -7.26
CA GLY A 106 -25.34 0.87 -7.37
C GLY A 106 -25.68 1.54 -6.03
N ARG A 107 -24.79 1.46 -5.04
CA ARG A 107 -24.98 2.00 -3.69
C ARG A 107 -24.75 3.52 -3.65
N PRO A 108 -25.40 4.23 -2.71
CA PRO A 108 -25.25 5.68 -2.59
C PRO A 108 -23.81 6.11 -2.30
N ALA A 109 -23.52 7.37 -2.55
CA ALA A 109 -22.23 7.98 -2.24
C ALA A 109 -21.89 7.87 -0.75
N MET A 110 -20.59 7.77 -0.45
CA MET A 110 -20.12 7.72 0.92
C MET A 110 -20.33 9.05 1.65
N THR A 111 -20.54 8.97 2.96
CA THR A 111 -20.59 10.16 3.81
C THR A 111 -19.19 10.77 3.96
N ALA A 112 -19.12 12.06 4.27
CA ALA A 112 -17.84 12.73 4.50
C ALA A 112 -17.01 12.05 5.60
N ALA A 113 -17.65 11.67 6.71
CA ALA A 113 -16.99 10.96 7.80
C ALA A 113 -16.39 9.61 7.35
N ALA A 114 -17.11 8.86 6.50
CA ALA A 114 -16.61 7.60 5.97
C ALA A 114 -15.40 7.80 5.05
N ILE A 115 -15.42 8.83 4.21
CA ILE A 115 -14.32 9.16 3.29
C ILE A 115 -13.08 9.59 4.08
N THR A 116 -13.23 10.49 5.06
CA THR A 116 -12.10 10.92 5.91
C THR A 116 -11.49 9.75 6.66
N ALA A 117 -12.32 8.85 7.22
CA ALA A 117 -11.83 7.65 7.89
C ALA A 117 -11.11 6.67 6.95
N LEU A 118 -11.45 6.67 5.65
CA LEU A 118 -10.78 5.87 4.62
C LEU A 118 -9.47 6.47 4.12
N CYS A 119 -9.21 7.75 4.39
CA CYS A 119 -7.93 8.40 4.08
C CYS A 119 -6.84 8.11 5.12
N GLU A 120 -7.23 7.56 6.27
CA GLU A 120 -6.34 7.14 7.33
C GLU A 120 -5.84 5.71 7.13
N GLU A 121 -4.76 5.33 7.83
CA GLU A 121 -4.28 3.95 7.81
C GLU A 121 -5.41 2.99 8.25
N PRO A 122 -5.81 2.02 7.40
CA PRO A 122 -6.79 1.03 7.76
C PRO A 122 -6.21 0.05 8.78
N THR A 123 -7.08 -0.62 9.53
CA THR A 123 -6.67 -1.79 10.29
C THR A 123 -6.27 -2.91 9.32
N LEU A 124 -5.44 -3.85 9.77
CA LEU A 124 -5.08 -5.02 8.96
C LEU A 124 -6.34 -5.80 8.56
N GLY A 125 -7.32 -5.92 9.46
CA GLY A 125 -8.58 -6.60 9.20
C GLY A 125 -9.38 -5.92 8.10
N ARG A 126 -9.45 -4.58 8.10
CA ARG A 126 -10.14 -3.82 7.06
C ARG A 126 -9.45 -3.93 5.70
N LEU A 127 -8.11 -3.93 5.68
CA LEU A 127 -7.36 -4.18 4.44
C LEU A 127 -7.61 -5.60 3.92
N ARG A 128 -7.63 -6.60 4.80
CA ARG A 128 -7.96 -8.00 4.46
C ARG A 128 -9.37 -8.12 3.87
N GLU A 129 -10.36 -7.49 4.50
CA GLU A 129 -11.74 -7.48 4.01
C GLU A 129 -11.84 -6.85 2.62
N ALA A 130 -11.20 -5.70 2.40
CA ALA A 130 -11.18 -5.07 1.09
C ALA A 130 -10.51 -5.98 0.04
N LEU A 131 -9.33 -6.53 0.36
CA LEU A 131 -8.62 -7.44 -0.54
C LEU A 131 -9.35 -8.76 -0.76
N SER A 132 -10.29 -9.15 0.10
CA SER A 132 -11.08 -10.38 -0.07
C SER A 132 -12.13 -10.28 -1.17
N ILE A 133 -12.47 -9.07 -1.64
CA ILE A 133 -13.46 -8.89 -2.71
C ILE A 133 -12.84 -9.30 -4.06
N PRO A 134 -13.40 -10.31 -4.76
CA PRO A 134 -12.87 -10.78 -6.03
C PRO A 134 -12.85 -9.69 -7.11
N CYS A 135 -11.84 -9.71 -7.99
CA CYS A 135 -11.80 -8.79 -9.13
C CYS A 135 -12.92 -9.04 -10.15
N THR A 136 -13.54 -10.22 -10.14
CA THR A 136 -14.75 -10.49 -10.94
C THR A 136 -15.91 -9.58 -10.56
N ASP A 137 -15.96 -9.16 -9.30
CA ASP A 137 -17.04 -8.40 -8.72
C ASP A 137 -16.71 -6.89 -8.75
N LEU A 138 -15.43 -6.52 -8.66
CA LEU A 138 -14.99 -5.12 -8.71
C LEU A 138 -14.78 -4.60 -10.14
N LEU A 139 -14.22 -5.42 -11.03
CA LEU A 139 -13.75 -5.00 -12.35
C LEU A 139 -14.69 -5.50 -13.46
N VAL A 140 -16.00 -5.52 -13.21
CA VAL A 140 -17.03 -6.02 -14.15
C VAL A 140 -16.97 -5.41 -15.56
N ALA A 141 -16.41 -4.21 -15.68
CA ALA A 141 -16.24 -3.47 -16.93
C ALA A 141 -14.99 -3.86 -17.74
N ARG A 142 -14.15 -4.79 -17.23
CA ARG A 142 -12.87 -5.17 -17.82
C ARG A 142 -12.94 -6.52 -18.52
N GLU A 143 -12.13 -6.65 -19.56
CA GLU A 143 -11.89 -7.90 -20.29
C GLU A 143 -11.42 -9.02 -19.32
N PRO A 144 -11.78 -10.30 -19.56
CA PRO A 144 -11.38 -11.43 -18.71
C PRO A 144 -9.87 -11.49 -18.41
N ASP A 145 -9.01 -11.42 -19.43
CA ASP A 145 -7.54 -11.48 -19.27
C ASP A 145 -6.97 -10.36 -18.37
N PHE A 146 -7.63 -9.20 -18.36
CA PHE A 146 -7.24 -8.12 -17.47
C PHE A 146 -7.66 -8.45 -16.04
N ARG A 147 -8.89 -8.93 -15.84
CA ARG A 147 -9.41 -9.34 -14.53
C ARG A 147 -8.58 -10.45 -13.91
N ASP A 148 -8.20 -11.47 -14.67
CA ASP A 148 -7.45 -12.61 -14.17
C ASP A 148 -6.06 -12.20 -13.64
N ARG A 149 -5.36 -11.31 -14.37
CA ARG A 149 -4.06 -10.78 -13.91
C ARG A 149 -4.18 -9.96 -12.62
N TYR A 150 -5.23 -9.14 -12.51
CA TYR A 150 -5.48 -8.36 -11.29
C TYR A 150 -5.91 -9.24 -10.12
N GLU A 151 -6.67 -10.28 -10.40
CA GLU A 151 -7.10 -11.26 -9.42
C GLU A 151 -5.90 -12.02 -8.83
N ASP A 152 -4.92 -12.40 -9.65
CA ASP A 152 -3.68 -13.01 -9.17
C ASP A 152 -2.86 -12.06 -8.29
N ALA A 153 -2.74 -10.78 -8.69
CA ALA A 153 -2.07 -9.76 -7.88
C ALA A 153 -2.79 -9.55 -6.53
N ARG A 154 -4.13 -9.44 -6.55
CA ARG A 154 -4.99 -9.32 -5.36
C ARG A 154 -4.82 -10.52 -4.42
N ARG A 155 -4.84 -11.75 -4.94
CA ARG A 155 -4.62 -12.98 -4.13
C ARG A 155 -3.21 -13.03 -3.54
N GLY A 156 -2.21 -12.59 -4.29
CA GLY A 156 -0.85 -12.45 -3.80
C GLY A 156 -0.79 -11.51 -2.59
N LEU A 157 -1.35 -10.31 -2.75
CA LEU A 157 -1.43 -9.30 -1.69
C LEU A 157 -2.22 -9.77 -0.48
N LEU A 158 -3.37 -10.42 -0.67
CA LEU A 158 -4.18 -10.94 0.43
C LEU A 158 -3.37 -11.94 1.28
N ARG A 159 -2.70 -12.90 0.65
CA ARG A 159 -1.84 -13.87 1.35
C ARG A 159 -0.69 -13.18 2.08
N SER A 160 -0.07 -12.19 1.46
CA SER A 160 1.00 -11.40 2.10
C SER A 160 0.50 -10.66 3.34
N VAL A 161 -0.68 -10.02 3.28
CA VAL A 161 -1.29 -9.34 4.43
C VAL A 161 -1.65 -10.32 5.54
N GLU A 162 -2.11 -11.53 5.20
CA GLU A 162 -2.33 -12.60 6.18
C GLU A 162 -1.03 -13.04 6.87
N GLY A 163 0.08 -13.11 6.12
CA GLY A 163 1.41 -13.37 6.68
C GLY A 163 1.92 -12.29 7.64
N VAL A 164 1.47 -11.03 7.52
CA VAL A 164 1.85 -9.95 8.46
C VAL A 164 1.43 -10.29 9.89
N VAL A 165 0.24 -10.85 10.07
CA VAL A 165 -0.28 -11.17 11.41
C VAL A 165 0.53 -12.29 12.04
N GLU A 166 0.91 -13.30 11.25
CA GLU A 166 1.79 -14.38 11.70
C GLU A 166 3.18 -13.85 12.09
N ASN A 167 3.75 -12.93 11.29
CA ASN A 167 5.04 -12.30 11.57
C ASN A 167 4.98 -11.35 12.78
N ALA A 168 3.92 -10.55 12.91
CA ALA A 168 3.74 -9.61 14.00
C ALA A 168 3.65 -10.32 15.36
N ALA A 169 2.94 -11.46 15.42
CA ALA A 169 2.86 -12.27 16.63
C ALA A 169 4.23 -12.80 17.10
N GLN A 170 5.22 -12.90 16.20
CA GLN A 170 6.57 -13.39 16.50
C GLN A 170 7.54 -12.29 16.97
N ILE A 171 7.17 -11.00 16.85
CA ILE A 171 8.03 -9.86 17.23
C ILE A 171 8.26 -9.82 18.75
N GLY A 172 7.26 -10.14 19.56
CA GLY A 172 7.31 -9.95 21.03
C GLY A 172 7.15 -8.48 21.45
N ASP A 173 7.43 -8.19 22.73
CA ASP A 173 7.45 -6.85 23.37
C ASP A 173 6.39 -5.83 22.89
N GLY A 174 5.23 -5.86 23.55
CA GLY A 174 4.17 -4.87 23.37
C GLY A 174 3.40 -4.99 22.05
N VAL A 175 3.60 -6.08 21.31
CA VAL A 175 2.73 -6.52 20.21
C VAL A 175 1.78 -7.60 20.74
N PRO A 176 0.46 -7.52 20.46
CA PRO A 176 -0.48 -8.56 20.86
C PRO A 176 -0.13 -9.93 20.31
N GLU A 177 -0.26 -10.97 21.12
CA GLU A 177 -0.18 -12.37 20.67
C GLU A 177 -1.50 -12.84 20.05
N ASP A 178 -2.61 -12.23 20.45
CA ASP A 178 -3.93 -12.59 19.94
C ASP A 178 -4.14 -12.08 18.52
N ALA A 179 -4.53 -12.99 17.62
CA ALA A 179 -4.76 -12.68 16.22
C ALA A 179 -5.91 -11.67 16.04
N ALA A 180 -6.94 -11.68 16.89
CA ALA A 180 -8.04 -10.73 16.74
C ALA A 180 -7.60 -9.30 17.10
N GLU A 181 -6.76 -9.13 18.12
CA GLU A 181 -6.13 -7.85 18.44
C GLU A 181 -5.21 -7.36 17.31
N LEU A 182 -4.42 -8.24 16.71
CA LEU A 182 -3.58 -7.90 15.55
C LEU A 182 -4.41 -7.46 14.35
N TRP A 183 -5.49 -8.17 14.03
CA TRP A 183 -6.39 -7.79 12.94
C TRP A 183 -7.12 -6.47 13.21
N ALA A 184 -7.42 -6.16 14.48
CA ALA A 184 -8.07 -4.92 14.87
C ALA A 184 -7.12 -3.71 14.85
N GLY A 185 -5.80 -3.91 14.88
CA GLY A 185 -4.82 -2.84 14.85
C GLY A 185 -4.31 -2.46 13.47
N ARG A 186 -3.45 -1.46 13.45
CA ARG A 186 -2.74 -0.92 12.28
C ARG A 186 -1.32 -1.46 12.23
N LEU A 187 -0.75 -1.62 11.05
CA LEU A 187 0.63 -2.10 10.91
C LEU A 187 1.61 -1.16 11.63
N SER A 188 1.40 0.16 11.55
CA SER A 188 2.23 1.16 12.24
C SER A 188 2.25 1.04 13.76
N GLN A 189 1.25 0.37 14.37
CA GLN A 189 1.23 0.12 15.81
C GLN A 189 2.14 -1.04 16.20
N PHE A 190 2.40 -1.96 15.28
CA PHE A 190 3.14 -3.20 15.52
C PHE A 190 4.58 -3.15 15.02
N ASP A 191 4.90 -2.29 14.07
CA ASP A 191 6.27 -2.13 13.54
C ASP A 191 7.26 -1.69 14.63
N ARG A 192 8.48 -2.25 14.62
CA ARG A 192 9.53 -2.01 15.63
C ARG A 192 10.89 -1.79 14.98
N LEU A 193 11.56 -0.69 15.33
CA LEU A 193 12.80 -0.24 14.69
C LEU A 193 13.94 -1.27 14.67
N ASP A 194 13.93 -2.24 15.58
CA ASP A 194 14.94 -3.28 15.77
C ASP A 194 14.62 -4.63 15.08
N THR A 195 13.47 -4.75 14.43
CA THR A 195 13.08 -5.94 13.64
C THR A 195 12.97 -5.62 12.16
N ASP A 196 12.93 -6.62 11.28
CA ASP A 196 12.63 -6.38 9.87
C ASP A 196 11.26 -5.69 9.72
N PRO A 197 11.10 -4.71 8.81
CA PRO A 197 9.83 -4.00 8.66
C PRO A 197 8.69 -4.94 8.26
N LEU A 198 7.56 -4.84 8.95
CA LEU A 198 6.41 -5.73 8.70
C LEU A 198 5.79 -5.56 7.29
N TYR A 199 6.03 -4.42 6.64
CA TYR A 199 5.57 -4.16 5.29
C TYR A 199 6.53 -4.72 4.21
N ASP A 200 7.69 -5.26 4.60
CA ASP A 200 8.67 -5.76 3.63
C ASP A 200 8.10 -6.93 2.80
N GLY A 201 8.45 -6.95 1.52
CA GLY A 201 7.85 -7.88 0.53
C GLY A 201 6.40 -7.59 0.14
N ILE A 202 5.66 -6.77 0.89
CA ILE A 202 4.24 -6.46 0.65
C ILE A 202 4.08 -5.08 0.02
N LEU A 203 4.83 -4.10 0.49
CA LEU A 203 4.74 -2.72 0.04
C LEU A 203 5.03 -2.59 -1.46
N GLY A 204 6.03 -3.34 -1.95
CA GLY A 204 6.41 -3.36 -3.37
C GLY A 204 5.24 -3.72 -4.30
N PRO A 205 4.53 -4.84 -4.07
CA PRO A 205 3.31 -5.18 -4.81
C PRO A 205 2.10 -4.28 -4.50
N LEU A 206 1.98 -3.73 -3.28
CA LEU A 206 0.84 -2.92 -2.86
C LEU A 206 0.81 -1.55 -3.53
N LEU A 207 1.97 -0.90 -3.68
CA LEU A 207 2.12 0.42 -4.33
C LEU A 207 1.50 0.46 -5.75
N PRO A 208 1.93 -0.39 -6.70
CA PRO A 208 1.33 -0.41 -8.02
C PRO A 208 -0.13 -0.84 -7.95
N PHE A 209 -0.53 -1.77 -7.08
CA PHE A 209 -1.94 -2.17 -6.96
C PHE A 209 -2.85 -0.99 -6.58
N ALA A 210 -2.45 -0.21 -5.56
CA ALA A 210 -3.15 0.98 -5.10
C ALA A 210 -3.22 2.09 -6.18
N ASP A 211 -2.15 2.26 -6.97
CA ASP A 211 -2.06 3.27 -8.03
C ASP A 211 -3.10 3.11 -9.15
N HIS A 212 -3.67 1.91 -9.33
CA HIS A 212 -4.59 1.65 -10.44
C HIS A 212 -6.01 2.13 -10.19
N PHE A 213 -6.44 2.24 -8.93
CA PHE A 213 -7.86 2.46 -8.60
C PHE A 213 -8.48 3.72 -9.24
N PRO A 214 -7.82 4.90 -9.29
CA PRO A 214 -8.41 6.05 -9.97
C PRO A 214 -8.75 5.77 -11.43
N ASN A 215 -7.87 5.04 -12.14
CA ASN A 215 -8.08 4.67 -13.54
C ASN A 215 -9.17 3.62 -13.71
N GLU A 216 -9.28 2.67 -12.79
CA GLU A 216 -10.34 1.66 -12.80
C GLU A 216 -11.72 2.29 -12.53
N VAL A 217 -11.78 3.24 -11.59
CA VAL A 217 -13.00 4.01 -11.32
C VAL A 217 -13.40 4.80 -12.58
N ASP A 218 -12.48 5.55 -13.18
CA ASP A 218 -12.75 6.29 -14.42
C ASP A 218 -13.19 5.36 -15.58
N TRP A 219 -12.54 4.20 -15.72
CA TRP A 219 -12.91 3.22 -16.74
C TRP A 219 -14.34 2.72 -16.53
N TYR A 220 -14.68 2.30 -15.32
CA TYR A 220 -16.02 1.83 -14.97
C TYR A 220 -17.08 2.89 -15.33
N LEU A 221 -16.84 4.15 -14.96
CA LEU A 221 -17.76 5.25 -15.26
C LEU A 221 -17.94 5.47 -16.76
N ARG A 222 -16.86 5.40 -17.54
CA ARG A 222 -16.93 5.52 -19.00
C ARG A 222 -17.72 4.37 -19.64
N GLN A 223 -17.58 3.15 -19.16
CA GLN A 223 -18.34 2.00 -19.69
C GLN A 223 -19.81 2.02 -19.27
N SER A 224 -20.08 2.40 -18.02
CA SER A 224 -21.45 2.59 -17.51
C SER A 224 -22.24 3.59 -18.36
N ARG A 225 -21.62 4.74 -18.70
CA ARG A 225 -22.24 5.76 -19.55
C ARG A 225 -22.52 5.31 -20.97
N LYS A 226 -21.71 4.39 -21.51
CA LYS A 226 -21.92 3.80 -22.84
C LYS A 226 -23.04 2.76 -22.85
N GLY A 227 -23.63 2.42 -21.69
CA GLY A 227 -24.58 1.32 -21.56
C GLY A 227 -23.93 -0.05 -21.78
N ALA A 228 -22.60 -0.14 -21.68
CA ALA A 228 -21.83 -1.36 -21.91
C ALA A 228 -21.79 -2.31 -20.70
N LEU A 229 -22.42 -1.92 -19.59
CA LEU A 229 -22.52 -2.73 -18.39
C LEU A 229 -23.89 -3.43 -18.32
N PRO A 230 -23.95 -4.72 -17.92
CA PRO A 230 -25.21 -5.35 -17.58
C PRO A 230 -25.89 -4.53 -16.48
N GLN A 231 -27.17 -4.19 -16.66
CA GLN A 231 -27.92 -3.59 -15.56
C GLN A 231 -28.05 -4.62 -14.44
N PRO A 232 -27.82 -4.23 -13.17
CA PRO A 232 -28.10 -5.12 -12.05
C PRO A 232 -29.60 -5.49 -12.10
N ILE A 233 -29.86 -6.79 -12.12
CA ILE A 233 -31.21 -7.39 -12.05
C ILE A 233 -31.78 -7.18 -10.66
#